data_AF-A0A9W6JYA7-F1
#
_entry.id   AF-A0A9W6JYA7-F1
#
_cell.length_a   1.000
_cell.length_b   1.000
_cell.length_c   1.000
_cell.angle_alpha   90.00
_cell.angle_beta   90.00
_cell.angle_gamma   90.00
#
_symmetry.space_group_name_H-M   'P 1'
#
loop_
_entity.id
_entity.type
_entity.pdbx_description
1 polymer ?
#
loop_
_entity_poly.entity_id
_entity_poly.type
_entity_poly.pdbx_seq_one_letter_code
_entity_poly.pdbx_strand_id
1 'polypeptide(L)'
;MHIFIDETGSFTGIGQPSPRISMLGALIVEDRCLGRLFRDYSRLRPQLLSPGSREVKGNSLDERQIDKVVSLLHHRGAVFEVAGIDLGMHTEDEVASHRMAYAEKMTATLSDEHSSDFTAQVWSFRRRLEGFPLQLYIQTQLTFSLIKTVIEHGTLYHSQRNPKELGSFHWVIDAKGSGSIPTNWEDWWQTFILSDLQNDSLWNPLPHYKEGDYSSFARFNAELSPFLKSVIPDHREDDPPALNLNLILQESFRFSSDPEPGLELVDIVTNAARRALSGNLDFAGWRNIPLLMIGRNKPSNIRMVALKPVDHAHTMPWWSTAVAFSRFGRQMLAGPFQAARNTRRRRK
;
A
#
# COMPACT_ATOMS: atom_id res chain seq x y z
N MET A 1 -7.40 7.34 11.22
CA MET A 1 -6.12 6.59 11.11
C MET A 1 -5.06 7.39 10.37
N HIS A 2 -3.78 7.27 10.77
CA HIS A 2 -2.63 7.90 10.11
C HIS A 2 -1.85 6.86 9.31
N ILE A 3 -1.45 7.21 8.09
CA ILE A 3 -0.84 6.32 7.11
C ILE A 3 0.41 7.01 6.58
N PHE A 4 1.57 6.44 6.89
CA PHE A 4 2.87 6.91 6.43
C PHE A 4 3.37 5.98 5.32
N ILE A 5 3.80 6.54 4.20
CA ILE A 5 4.29 5.76 3.05
C ILE A 5 5.72 6.19 2.71
N ASP A 6 6.58 5.20 2.55
CA ASP A 6 7.93 5.39 2.01
C ASP A 6 8.34 4.20 1.15
N GLU A 7 9.36 4.41 0.33
CA GLU A 7 9.89 3.46 -0.63
C GLU A 7 11.34 3.09 -0.35
N THR A 8 11.74 1.92 -0.84
CA THR A 8 13.11 1.47 -0.78
C THR A 8 13.49 0.70 -2.03
N GLY A 9 14.75 0.84 -2.43
CA GLY A 9 15.25 0.35 -3.72
C GLY A 9 15.23 1.45 -4.78
N SER A 10 16.02 1.25 -5.82
CA SER A 10 16.20 2.23 -6.89
C SER A 10 15.16 2.09 -7.99
N PHE A 11 14.32 1.05 -7.98
CA PHE A 11 13.43 0.72 -9.09
C PHE A 11 14.19 0.56 -10.44
N THR A 12 15.47 0.20 -10.38
CA THR A 12 16.35 -0.05 -11.52
C THR A 12 16.88 -1.50 -11.51
N GLY A 13 17.53 -1.90 -12.59
CA GLY A 13 18.09 -3.25 -12.74
C GLY A 13 17.10 -4.26 -13.32
N ILE A 14 16.26 -3.80 -14.25
CA ILE A 14 15.38 -4.67 -15.04
C ILE A 14 16.22 -5.72 -15.77
N GLY A 15 15.81 -6.98 -15.70
CA GLY A 15 16.44 -8.11 -16.40
C GLY A 15 17.78 -8.55 -15.82
N GLN A 16 18.18 -8.02 -14.67
CA GLN A 16 19.44 -8.42 -14.04
C GLN A 16 19.37 -9.85 -13.48
N PRO A 17 20.46 -10.65 -13.56
CA PRO A 17 20.43 -12.06 -13.13
C PRO A 17 20.19 -12.28 -11.63
N SER A 18 20.50 -11.28 -10.81
CA SER A 18 20.27 -11.32 -9.36
C SER A 18 18.98 -10.59 -9.02
N PRO A 19 18.26 -10.99 -7.95
CA PRO A 19 17.06 -10.28 -7.50
C PRO A 19 17.30 -8.78 -7.32
N ARG A 20 16.48 -7.97 -7.97
CA ARG A 20 16.50 -6.50 -7.89
C ARG A 20 15.20 -6.02 -7.28
N ILE A 21 15.12 -6.21 -5.96
CA ILE A 21 13.90 -5.95 -5.22
C ILE A 21 13.77 -4.46 -4.92
N SER A 22 12.62 -3.89 -5.25
CA SER A 22 12.18 -2.56 -4.80
C SER A 22 10.82 -2.69 -4.13
N MET A 23 10.54 -1.84 -3.14
CA MET A 23 9.33 -1.92 -2.32
C MET A 23 8.77 -0.55 -1.99
N LEU A 24 7.46 -0.50 -1.78
CA LEU A 24 6.78 0.55 -1.01
C LEU A 24 6.11 -0.06 0.20
N GLY A 25 6.25 0.61 1.34
CA GLY A 25 5.63 0.22 2.60
C GLY A 25 4.69 1.30 3.10
N ALA A 26 3.64 0.88 3.78
CA ALA A 26 2.69 1.73 4.46
C ALA A 26 2.63 1.33 5.93
N LEU A 27 2.87 2.30 6.82
CA LEU A 27 2.67 2.15 8.25
C LEU A 27 1.37 2.82 8.66
N ILE A 28 0.43 2.01 9.13
CA ILE A 28 -0.89 2.41 9.58
C ILE A 28 -0.87 2.51 11.11
N VAL A 29 -1.22 3.68 11.64
CA VAL A 29 -1.27 3.96 13.07
C VAL A 29 -2.63 4.54 13.43
N GLU A 30 -3.27 3.96 14.46
CA GLU A 30 -4.52 4.50 15.02
C GLU A 30 -4.27 5.89 15.62
N ASP A 31 -5.19 6.83 15.41
CA ASP A 31 -5.07 8.21 15.86
C ASP A 31 -4.83 8.29 17.37
N ARG A 32 -5.58 7.49 18.14
CA ARG A 32 -5.43 7.37 19.60
C ARG A 32 -4.05 6.90 20.07
N CYS A 33 -3.28 6.22 19.19
CA CYS A 33 -1.97 5.66 19.50
C CYS A 33 -0.82 6.55 19.04
N LEU A 34 -1.04 7.44 18.05
CA LEU A 34 0.01 8.22 17.39
C LEU A 34 0.86 9.03 18.38
N GLY A 35 0.22 9.80 19.26
CA GLY A 35 0.93 10.64 20.23
C GLY A 35 1.74 9.85 21.27
N ARG A 36 1.38 8.59 21.54
CA ARG A 36 2.20 7.70 22.40
C ARG A 36 3.34 7.07 21.61
N LEU A 37 3.07 6.63 20.38
CA LEU A 37 4.08 6.09 19.47
C LEU A 37 5.23 7.09 19.28
N PHE A 38 4.92 8.34 18.92
CA PHE A 38 5.95 9.35 18.67
C PHE A 38 6.73 9.72 19.93
N ARG A 39 6.08 9.72 21.10
CA ARG A 39 6.74 9.94 22.39
C ARG A 39 7.75 8.84 22.69
N ASP A 40 7.38 7.58 22.50
CA ASP A 40 8.32 6.48 22.75
C ASP A 40 9.42 6.43 21.71
N TYR A 41 9.08 6.68 20.45
CA TYR A 41 10.07 6.77 19.39
C TYR A 41 11.07 7.89 19.66
N SER A 42 10.64 9.06 20.16
CA SER A 42 11.55 10.15 20.52
C SER A 42 12.60 9.77 21.58
N ARG A 43 12.31 8.78 22.43
CA ARG A 43 13.25 8.25 23.43
C ARG A 43 14.23 7.25 22.81
N LEU A 44 13.79 6.50 21.80
CA LEU A 44 14.60 5.53 21.08
C LEU A 44 15.48 6.18 20.02
N ARG A 45 14.96 7.18 19.31
CA ARG A 45 15.55 7.85 18.15
C ARG A 45 17.01 8.29 18.33
N PRO A 46 17.46 8.86 19.47
CA PRO A 46 18.86 9.23 19.66
C PRO A 46 19.84 8.05 19.56
N GLN A 47 19.39 6.82 19.82
CA GLN A 47 20.21 5.60 19.72
C GLN A 47 20.27 5.04 18.28
N LEU A 48 19.44 5.57 17.38
CA LEU A 48 19.31 5.13 16.00
C LEU A 48 19.92 6.13 15.01
N LEU A 49 20.13 7.37 15.43
CA LEU A 49 20.72 8.42 14.60
C LEU A 49 22.19 8.14 14.33
N SER A 50 22.53 8.10 13.05
CA SER A 50 23.93 8.14 12.61
C SER A 50 24.57 9.48 12.96
N PRO A 51 25.87 9.50 13.33
CA PRO A 51 26.58 10.75 13.64
C PRO A 51 26.44 11.78 12.52
N GLY A 52 26.02 13.00 12.87
CA GLY A 52 25.82 14.11 11.92
C GLY A 52 24.55 14.04 11.08
N SER A 53 23.74 12.97 11.20
CA SER A 53 22.46 12.88 10.51
C SER A 53 21.35 13.61 11.27
N ARG A 54 20.47 14.28 10.52
CA ARG A 54 19.22 14.86 11.06
C ARG A 54 18.07 13.86 11.09
N GLU A 55 18.23 12.71 10.44
CA GLU A 55 17.19 11.72 10.20
C GLU A 55 17.71 10.30 10.44
N VAL A 56 16.85 9.40 10.93
CA VAL A 56 17.18 7.97 11.04
C VAL A 56 16.94 7.31 9.67
N LYS A 57 17.95 6.63 9.14
CA LYS A 57 17.85 5.87 7.89
C LYS A 57 17.81 4.37 8.16
N GLY A 58 16.79 3.69 7.63
CA GLY A 58 16.57 2.26 7.81
C GLY A 58 17.69 1.38 7.26
N ASN A 59 18.39 1.86 6.22
CA ASN A 59 19.52 1.15 5.64
C ASN A 59 20.78 1.14 6.51
N SER A 60 20.89 2.02 7.52
CA SER A 60 22.05 2.11 8.41
C SER A 60 21.88 1.36 9.72
N LEU A 61 20.71 0.77 9.98
CA LEU A 61 20.41 0.10 11.25
C LEU A 61 20.83 -1.37 11.25
N ASP A 62 21.33 -1.83 12.40
CA ASP A 62 21.59 -3.26 12.65
C ASP A 62 20.31 -4.03 13.04
N GLU A 63 20.41 -5.35 13.14
CA GLU A 63 19.32 -6.25 13.50
C GLU A 63 18.67 -5.89 14.85
N ARG A 64 19.47 -5.49 15.84
CA ARG A 64 19.00 -5.18 17.20
C ARG A 64 18.25 -3.86 17.22
N GLN A 65 18.72 -2.87 16.48
CA GLN A 65 18.07 -1.58 16.31
C GLN A 65 16.73 -1.74 15.60
N ILE A 66 16.68 -2.53 14.52
CA ILE A 66 15.44 -2.85 13.81
C ILE A 66 14.45 -3.57 14.75
N ASP A 67 14.90 -4.58 15.49
CA ASP A 67 14.05 -5.35 16.41
C ASP A 67 13.41 -4.46 17.50
N LYS A 68 14.16 -3.47 18.02
CA LYS A 68 13.63 -2.48 18.98
C LYS A 68 12.52 -1.64 18.35
N VAL A 69 12.70 -1.17 17.12
CA VAL A 69 11.70 -0.36 16.40
C VAL A 69 10.45 -1.18 16.13
N VAL A 70 10.61 -2.40 15.60
CA VAL A 70 9.51 -3.33 15.33
C VAL A 70 8.74 -3.67 16.60
N SER A 71 9.44 -3.92 17.71
CA SER A 71 8.81 -4.18 19.01
C SER A 71 7.99 -2.99 19.51
N LEU A 72 8.50 -1.77 19.35
CA LEU A 72 7.81 -0.54 19.70
C LEU A 72 6.54 -0.35 18.83
N LEU A 73 6.64 -0.57 17.52
CA LEU A 73 5.49 -0.52 16.61
C LEU A 73 4.43 -1.56 16.96
N HIS A 74 4.86 -2.79 17.25
CA HIS A 74 3.97 -3.88 17.64
C HIS A 74 3.22 -3.55 18.93
N HIS A 75 3.94 -3.08 19.96
CA HIS A 75 3.37 -2.69 21.24
C HIS A 75 2.38 -1.53 21.12
N ARG A 76 2.57 -0.64 20.14
CA ARG A 76 1.66 0.47 19.85
C ARG A 76 0.54 0.13 18.86
N GLY A 77 0.43 -1.13 18.47
CA GLY A 77 -0.66 -1.62 17.62
C GLY A 77 -0.58 -1.16 16.17
N ALA A 78 0.60 -0.70 15.72
CA ALA A 78 0.77 -0.31 14.32
C ALA A 78 0.61 -1.52 13.38
N VAL A 79 0.07 -1.25 12.20
CA VAL A 79 -0.08 -2.22 11.12
C VAL A 79 0.85 -1.84 9.97
N PHE A 80 1.52 -2.82 9.38
CA PHE A 80 2.43 -2.64 8.26
C PHE A 80 1.91 -3.40 7.03
N GLU A 81 1.74 -2.68 5.93
CA GLU A 81 1.45 -3.24 4.62
C GLU A 81 2.60 -2.92 3.67
N VAL A 82 2.94 -3.85 2.77
CA VAL A 82 4.08 -3.67 1.86
C VAL A 82 3.80 -4.32 0.51
N ALA A 83 4.15 -3.60 -0.55
CA ALA A 83 4.19 -4.08 -1.92
C ALA A 83 5.62 -4.07 -2.42
N GLY A 84 6.02 -5.13 -3.13
CA GLY A 84 7.36 -5.28 -3.67
C GLY A 84 7.33 -5.81 -5.10
N ILE A 85 8.40 -5.57 -5.84
CA ILE A 85 8.63 -6.14 -7.17
C ILE A 85 10.08 -6.57 -7.25
N ASP A 86 10.33 -7.70 -7.93
CA ASP A 86 11.67 -8.11 -8.29
C ASP A 86 11.92 -7.81 -9.77
N LEU A 87 12.72 -6.78 -10.04
CA LEU A 87 13.01 -6.33 -11.40
C LEU A 87 13.90 -7.28 -12.19
N GLY A 88 14.60 -8.19 -11.52
CA GLY A 88 15.33 -9.28 -12.19
C GLY A 88 14.40 -10.24 -12.93
N MET A 89 13.11 -10.25 -12.59
CA MET A 89 12.08 -11.12 -13.18
C MET A 89 11.37 -10.50 -14.40
N HIS A 90 11.81 -9.32 -14.85
CA HIS A 90 11.19 -8.57 -15.93
C HIS A 90 12.21 -8.17 -16.98
N THR A 91 11.78 -7.99 -18.23
CA THR A 91 12.59 -7.31 -19.26
C THR A 91 12.10 -5.88 -19.50
N GLU A 92 12.95 -5.02 -20.08
CA GLU A 92 12.54 -3.64 -20.38
C GLU A 92 11.37 -3.60 -21.36
N ASP A 93 11.40 -4.46 -22.38
CA ASP A 93 10.32 -4.61 -23.37
C ASP A 93 9.00 -5.04 -22.70
N GLU A 94 9.06 -5.91 -21.70
CA GLU A 94 7.86 -6.34 -20.96
C GLU A 94 7.27 -5.18 -20.15
N VAL A 95 8.11 -4.42 -19.43
CA VAL A 95 7.65 -3.27 -18.66
C VAL A 95 7.08 -2.19 -19.59
N ALA A 96 7.77 -1.92 -20.71
CA ALA A 96 7.32 -0.96 -21.71
C ALA A 96 5.98 -1.38 -22.34
N SER A 97 5.84 -2.65 -22.72
CA SER A 97 4.60 -3.19 -23.29
C SER A 97 3.45 -3.13 -22.30
N HIS A 98 3.69 -3.47 -21.02
CA HIS A 98 2.68 -3.35 -19.97
C HIS A 98 2.23 -1.89 -19.77
N ARG A 99 3.17 -0.94 -19.80
CA ARG A 99 2.86 0.50 -19.74
C ARG A 99 1.99 0.96 -20.92
N MET A 100 2.32 0.53 -22.14
CA MET A 100 1.53 0.87 -23.34
C MET A 100 0.13 0.27 -23.28
N ALA A 101 0.00 -1.01 -22.93
CA ALA A 101 -1.30 -1.65 -22.78
C ALA A 101 -2.16 -0.99 -21.69
N TYR A 102 -1.54 -0.53 -20.60
CA TYR A 102 -2.25 0.21 -19.56
C TYR A 102 -2.67 1.60 -20.06
N ALA A 103 -1.81 2.31 -20.79
CA ALA A 103 -2.12 3.61 -21.40
C ALA A 103 -3.27 3.51 -22.42
N GLU A 104 -3.31 2.46 -23.24
CA GLU A 104 -4.40 2.21 -24.19
C GLU A 104 -5.74 2.02 -23.48
N LYS A 105 -5.77 1.25 -22.38
CA LYS A 105 -6.97 1.01 -21.58
C LYS A 105 -7.59 2.30 -21.03
N MET A 106 -6.79 3.31 -20.72
CA MET A 106 -7.28 4.60 -20.21
C MET A 106 -8.25 5.29 -21.17
N THR A 107 -8.09 5.06 -22.48
CA THR A 107 -8.88 5.71 -23.54
C THR A 107 -9.82 4.75 -24.27
N ALA A 108 -9.79 3.46 -23.93
CA ALA A 108 -10.48 2.42 -24.69
C ALA A 108 -12.02 2.56 -24.66
N THR A 109 -12.57 3.22 -23.64
CA THR A 109 -14.01 3.42 -23.44
C THR A 109 -14.47 4.85 -23.74
N LEU A 110 -13.57 5.73 -24.21
CA LEU A 110 -13.97 7.08 -24.63
C LEU A 110 -14.85 7.01 -25.88
N SER A 111 -15.93 7.78 -25.85
CA SER A 111 -16.93 7.88 -26.92
C SER A 111 -17.34 9.34 -27.12
N ASP A 112 -18.01 9.63 -28.23
CA ASP A 112 -18.51 10.97 -28.57
C ASP A 112 -19.59 11.49 -27.60
N GLU A 113 -20.12 10.62 -26.73
CA GLU A 113 -21.06 11.00 -25.66
C GLU A 113 -20.37 11.76 -24.52
N HIS A 114 -19.04 11.68 -24.43
CA HIS A 114 -18.27 12.37 -23.40
C HIS A 114 -17.97 13.82 -23.79
N SER A 115 -17.96 14.73 -22.80
CA SER A 115 -17.58 16.12 -23.03
C SER A 115 -16.17 16.25 -23.59
N SER A 116 -15.94 17.26 -24.43
CA SER A 116 -14.63 17.56 -25.01
C SER A 116 -13.55 17.76 -23.95
N ASP A 117 -13.90 18.39 -22.84
CA ASP A 117 -12.97 18.71 -21.76
C ASP A 117 -12.54 17.44 -21.01
N PHE A 118 -13.50 16.55 -20.70
CA PHE A 118 -13.19 15.25 -20.10
C PHE A 118 -12.32 14.40 -21.02
N THR A 119 -12.68 14.32 -22.31
CA THR A 119 -11.89 13.60 -23.32
C THR A 119 -10.47 14.14 -23.40
N ALA A 120 -10.30 15.47 -23.46
CA ALA A 120 -8.98 16.10 -23.46
C ALA A 120 -8.19 15.80 -22.17
N GLN A 121 -8.84 15.80 -21.02
CA GLN A 121 -8.22 15.47 -19.74
C GLN A 121 -7.71 14.02 -19.70
N VAL A 122 -8.53 13.04 -20.10
CA VAL A 122 -8.11 11.63 -20.14
C VAL A 122 -6.95 11.41 -21.11
N TRP A 123 -6.99 12.04 -22.28
CA TRP A 123 -5.87 12.01 -23.23
C TRP A 123 -4.60 12.66 -22.64
N SER A 124 -4.73 13.72 -21.84
CA SER A 124 -3.58 14.34 -21.17
C SER A 124 -2.93 13.38 -20.17
N PHE A 125 -3.72 12.61 -19.41
CA PHE A 125 -3.20 11.62 -18.48
C PHE A 125 -2.49 10.48 -19.20
N ARG A 126 -3.06 9.99 -20.31
CA ARG A 126 -2.46 8.95 -21.14
C ARG A 126 -1.09 9.39 -21.67
N ARG A 127 -0.99 10.58 -22.27
CA ARG A 127 0.28 11.09 -22.82
C ARG A 127 1.35 11.25 -21.75
N ARG A 128 0.98 11.71 -20.54
CA ARG A 128 1.91 11.79 -19.40
C ARG A 128 2.42 10.41 -19.01
N LEU A 129 1.54 9.41 -18.91
CA LEU A 129 1.91 8.03 -18.60
C LEU A 129 2.86 7.43 -19.65
N GLU A 130 2.58 7.63 -20.94
CA GLU A 130 3.43 7.15 -22.05
C GLU A 130 4.84 7.76 -22.00
N GLY A 131 4.97 8.99 -21.49
CA GLY A 131 6.22 9.70 -21.32
C GLY A 131 7.02 9.35 -20.06
N PHE A 132 6.45 8.63 -19.08
CA PHE A 132 7.15 8.34 -17.82
C PHE A 132 8.31 7.36 -17.99
N PRO A 133 9.51 7.65 -17.45
CA PRO A 133 10.55 6.64 -17.29
C PRO A 133 10.01 5.34 -16.69
N LEU A 134 10.50 4.18 -17.16
CA LEU A 134 10.02 2.87 -16.71
C LEU A 134 10.09 2.73 -15.18
N GLN A 135 11.12 3.32 -14.57
CA GLN A 135 11.28 3.39 -13.11
C GLN A 135 10.05 3.99 -12.40
N LEU A 136 9.63 5.18 -12.84
CA LEU A 136 8.46 5.87 -12.28
C LEU A 136 7.16 5.12 -12.58
N TYR A 137 7.06 4.49 -13.76
CA TYR A 137 5.92 3.65 -14.09
C TYR A 137 5.79 2.46 -13.13
N ILE A 138 6.90 1.75 -12.86
CA ILE A 138 6.92 0.64 -11.91
C ILE A 138 6.49 1.12 -10.52
N GLN A 139 7.06 2.23 -10.05
CA GLN A 139 6.71 2.84 -8.76
C GLN A 139 5.21 3.16 -8.68
N THR A 140 4.61 3.71 -9.74
CA THR A 140 3.16 3.92 -9.85
C THR A 140 2.37 2.62 -9.61
N GLN A 141 2.74 1.52 -10.28
CA GLN A 141 2.03 0.25 -10.15
C GLN A 141 2.11 -0.34 -8.74
N LEU A 142 3.27 -0.23 -8.07
CA LEU A 142 3.39 -0.68 -6.68
C LEU A 142 2.57 0.17 -5.73
N THR A 143 2.55 1.48 -5.95
CA THR A 143 1.84 2.39 -5.06
C THR A 143 0.33 2.23 -5.21
N PHE A 144 -0.21 2.00 -6.42
CA PHE A 144 -1.62 1.63 -6.61
C PHE A 144 -1.98 0.34 -5.88
N SER A 145 -1.15 -0.69 -6.02
CA SER A 145 -1.30 -1.97 -5.32
C SER A 145 -1.28 -1.83 -3.79
N LEU A 146 -0.39 -0.97 -3.28
CA LEU A 146 -0.26 -0.68 -1.85
C LEU A 146 -1.47 0.07 -1.31
N ILE A 147 -1.91 1.15 -1.95
CA ILE A 147 -3.06 1.94 -1.49
C ILE A 147 -4.33 1.09 -1.49
N LYS A 148 -4.58 0.33 -2.55
CA LYS A 148 -5.72 -0.61 -2.59
C LYS A 148 -5.69 -1.55 -1.39
N THR A 149 -4.52 -2.14 -1.12
CA THR A 149 -4.32 -3.03 0.03
C THR A 149 -4.58 -2.31 1.36
N VAL A 150 -4.05 -1.10 1.55
CA VAL A 150 -4.21 -0.32 2.78
C VAL A 150 -5.68 0.00 3.04
N ILE A 151 -6.41 0.45 2.02
CA ILE A 151 -7.83 0.75 2.14
C ILE A 151 -8.60 -0.53 2.44
N GLU A 152 -8.39 -1.61 1.68
CA GLU A 152 -9.11 -2.87 1.87
C GLU A 152 -8.83 -3.50 3.25
N HIS A 153 -7.56 -3.78 3.54
CA HIS A 153 -7.16 -4.45 4.77
C HIS A 153 -7.37 -3.56 6.00
N GLY A 154 -7.04 -2.26 5.91
CA GLY A 154 -7.26 -1.31 7.00
C GLY A 154 -8.74 -1.24 7.37
N THR A 155 -9.61 -1.11 6.36
CA THR A 155 -11.07 -1.05 6.57
C THR A 155 -11.58 -2.33 7.21
N LEU A 156 -11.27 -3.50 6.64
CA LEU A 156 -11.69 -4.79 7.19
C LEU A 156 -11.14 -5.08 8.59
N TYR A 157 -9.90 -4.68 8.87
CA TYR A 157 -9.24 -4.96 10.13
C TYR A 157 -9.81 -4.10 11.26
N HIS A 158 -10.00 -2.81 11.02
CA HIS A 158 -10.47 -1.88 12.03
C HIS A 158 -12.00 -1.89 12.19
N SER A 159 -12.80 -2.29 11.19
CA SER A 159 -14.26 -2.45 11.33
C SER A 159 -14.66 -3.47 12.40
N GLN A 160 -13.76 -4.40 12.73
CA GLN A 160 -13.96 -5.42 13.76
C GLN A 160 -13.36 -5.06 15.12
N ARG A 161 -12.55 -4.00 15.20
CA ARG A 161 -11.69 -3.71 16.36
C ARG A 161 -11.86 -2.30 16.89
N ASN A 162 -11.66 -1.32 16.02
CA ASN A 162 -11.71 0.11 16.36
C ASN A 162 -12.39 0.88 15.21
N PRO A 163 -13.72 0.76 15.03
CA PRO A 163 -14.44 1.34 13.90
C PRO A 163 -14.27 2.85 13.77
N LYS A 164 -14.14 3.56 14.89
CA LYS A 164 -13.91 5.02 14.92
C LYS A 164 -12.68 5.47 14.14
N GLU A 165 -11.65 4.62 14.05
CA GLU A 165 -10.42 4.92 13.30
C GLU A 165 -10.66 5.03 11.79
N LEU A 166 -11.77 4.45 11.31
CA LEU A 166 -12.20 4.51 9.92
C LEU A 166 -12.91 5.80 9.55
N GLY A 167 -13.11 6.75 10.49
CA GLY A 167 -13.78 8.02 10.22
C GLY A 167 -12.92 9.07 9.52
N SER A 168 -11.59 8.92 9.54
CA SER A 168 -10.64 9.82 8.91
C SER A 168 -9.40 9.07 8.44
N PHE A 169 -8.83 9.49 7.32
CA PHE A 169 -7.60 8.93 6.75
C PHE A 169 -6.59 10.06 6.54
N HIS A 170 -5.45 9.99 7.23
CA HIS A 170 -4.39 10.98 7.15
C HIS A 170 -3.18 10.38 6.44
N TRP A 171 -2.94 10.78 5.19
CA TRP A 171 -1.87 10.27 4.33
C TRP A 171 -0.67 11.19 4.35
N VAL A 172 0.49 10.60 4.63
CA VAL A 172 1.78 11.27 4.65
C VAL A 172 2.75 10.45 3.81
N ILE A 173 3.22 11.02 2.71
CA ILE A 173 4.10 10.33 1.76
C ILE A 173 5.46 11.05 1.73
N ASP A 174 6.55 10.28 1.75
CA ASP A 174 7.90 10.81 1.54
C ASP A 174 7.99 11.51 0.16
N ALA A 175 8.41 12.77 0.16
CA ALA A 175 8.52 13.58 -1.06
C ALA A 175 9.85 13.31 -1.77
N LYS A 176 9.85 13.16 -3.10
CA LYS A 176 11.09 12.94 -3.87
C LYS A 176 11.77 14.22 -4.39
N GLY A 177 11.42 15.39 -3.86
CA GLY A 177 11.96 16.69 -4.31
C GLY A 177 12.04 17.77 -3.23
N SER A 178 12.42 18.99 -3.61
CA SER A 178 12.35 20.16 -2.73
C SER A 178 10.88 20.45 -2.44
N GLY A 179 10.41 20.18 -1.22
CA GLY A 179 9.02 20.04 -0.79
C GLY A 179 8.01 21.18 -1.04
N SER A 180 8.28 22.13 -1.93
CA SER A 180 7.36 23.22 -2.31
C SER A 180 6.65 23.02 -3.64
N ILE A 181 7.10 22.12 -4.53
CA ILE A 181 6.48 21.87 -5.84
C ILE A 181 6.40 20.35 -6.08
N PRO A 182 5.20 19.76 -6.17
CA PRO A 182 5.03 18.37 -6.57
C PRO A 182 5.71 18.13 -7.92
N THR A 183 6.47 17.05 -8.04
CA THR A 183 7.01 16.62 -9.32
C THR A 183 5.86 16.35 -10.31
N ASN A 184 6.16 16.39 -11.62
CA ASN A 184 5.17 16.01 -12.64
C ASN A 184 4.56 14.62 -12.37
N TRP A 185 5.32 13.71 -11.76
CA TRP A 185 4.81 12.40 -11.34
C TRP A 185 3.88 12.50 -10.12
N GLU A 186 4.25 13.26 -9.08
CA GLU A 186 3.42 13.47 -7.87
C GLU A 186 2.09 14.17 -8.21
N ASP A 187 2.10 15.16 -9.11
CA ASP A 187 0.89 15.83 -9.61
C ASP A 187 -0.01 14.90 -10.43
N TRP A 188 0.60 14.14 -11.35
CA TRP A 188 -0.15 13.16 -12.16
C TRP A 188 -0.79 12.13 -11.25
N TRP A 189 -0.02 11.63 -10.30
CA TRP A 189 -0.44 10.67 -9.29
C TRP A 189 -1.65 11.18 -8.50
N GLN A 190 -1.57 12.38 -7.91
CA GLN A 190 -2.65 12.96 -7.10
C GLN A 190 -3.96 13.10 -7.87
N THR A 191 -3.85 13.37 -9.16
CA THR A 191 -5.02 13.61 -10.02
C THR A 191 -5.60 12.31 -10.57
N PHE A 192 -4.75 11.42 -11.11
CA PHE A 192 -5.20 10.23 -11.82
C PHE A 192 -5.53 9.05 -10.90
N ILE A 193 -4.83 8.89 -9.76
CA ILE A 193 -5.03 7.73 -8.88
C ILE A 193 -6.48 7.59 -8.42
N LEU A 194 -7.15 8.71 -8.19
CA LEU A 194 -8.54 8.72 -7.79
C LEU A 194 -9.42 8.07 -8.84
N SER A 195 -9.27 8.48 -10.10
CA SER A 195 -10.06 7.95 -11.20
C SER A 195 -9.80 6.46 -11.42
N ASP A 196 -8.54 6.02 -11.30
CA ASP A 196 -8.18 4.61 -11.46
C ASP A 196 -8.73 3.76 -10.32
N LEU A 197 -8.49 4.15 -9.06
CA LEU A 197 -9.00 3.41 -7.91
C LEU A 197 -10.53 3.46 -7.83
N GLN A 198 -11.17 4.56 -8.26
CA GLN A 198 -12.62 4.65 -8.33
C GLN A 198 -13.14 3.64 -9.34
N ASN A 199 -12.59 3.62 -10.55
CA ASN A 199 -12.95 2.65 -11.55
C ASN A 199 -12.73 1.22 -11.06
N ASP A 200 -11.57 0.90 -10.48
CA ASP A 200 -11.30 -0.42 -9.91
C ASP A 200 -12.27 -0.78 -8.79
N SER A 201 -12.66 0.16 -7.93
CA SER A 201 -13.66 -0.08 -6.86
C SER A 201 -15.06 -0.33 -7.38
N LEU A 202 -15.41 0.18 -8.58
CA LEU A 202 -16.69 -0.10 -9.23
C LEU A 202 -16.75 -1.55 -9.73
N TRP A 203 -15.65 -2.05 -10.29
CA TRP A 203 -15.55 -3.41 -10.83
C TRP A 203 -15.17 -4.45 -9.77
N ASN A 204 -14.45 -4.04 -8.73
CA ASN A 204 -13.97 -4.86 -7.62
C ASN A 204 -14.29 -4.16 -6.29
N PRO A 205 -15.57 -4.13 -5.87
CA PRO A 205 -15.99 -3.43 -4.66
C PRO A 205 -15.27 -3.98 -3.43
N LEU A 206 -15.00 -3.08 -2.47
CA LEU A 206 -14.33 -3.49 -1.23
C LEU A 206 -15.19 -4.53 -0.51
N PRO A 207 -14.62 -5.70 -0.16
CA PRO A 207 -15.35 -6.69 0.62
C PRO A 207 -15.75 -6.11 1.98
N HIS A 208 -16.95 -6.46 2.44
CA HIS A 208 -17.43 -6.12 3.78
C HIS A 208 -17.78 -7.39 4.55
N TYR A 209 -17.31 -7.47 5.80
CA TYR A 209 -17.88 -8.44 6.74
C TYR A 209 -19.26 -8.00 7.17
N LYS A 210 -20.27 -8.88 7.03
CA LYS A 210 -21.66 -8.60 7.46
C LYS A 210 -21.74 -8.17 8.92
N GLU A 211 -20.89 -8.74 9.76
CA GLU A 211 -20.89 -8.48 11.20
C GLU A 211 -19.95 -7.30 11.60
N GLY A 212 -19.29 -6.64 10.64
CA GLY A 212 -18.38 -5.52 10.90
C GLY A 212 -19.11 -4.20 11.17
N ASP A 213 -18.51 -3.33 11.97
CA ASP A 213 -19.02 -1.97 12.21
C ASP A 213 -18.34 -0.97 11.28
N TYR A 214 -19.13 -0.43 10.35
CA TYR A 214 -18.73 0.57 9.36
C TYR A 214 -19.40 1.92 9.62
N SER A 215 -19.99 2.15 10.79
CA SER A 215 -20.73 3.37 11.11
C SER A 215 -19.91 4.65 10.89
N SER A 216 -18.63 4.62 11.26
CA SER A 216 -17.71 5.74 11.04
C SER A 216 -17.21 5.83 9.60
N PHE A 217 -17.19 4.71 8.87
CA PHE A 217 -16.78 4.64 7.47
C PHE A 217 -17.91 5.05 6.50
N ALA A 218 -19.17 5.01 6.94
CA ALA A 218 -20.34 5.29 6.11
C ALA A 218 -20.34 6.69 5.46
N ARG A 219 -19.59 7.65 6.02
CA ARG A 219 -19.41 8.98 5.41
C ARG A 219 -18.68 8.96 4.07
N PHE A 220 -17.97 7.86 3.77
CA PHE A 220 -17.28 7.66 2.51
C PHE A 220 -18.15 6.93 1.49
N ASN A 221 -19.41 6.63 1.79
CA ASN A 221 -20.32 6.05 0.81
C ASN A 221 -20.63 7.08 -0.28
N ALA A 222 -20.59 6.65 -1.53
CA ALA A 222 -20.94 7.42 -2.71
C ALA A 222 -22.18 6.84 -3.38
N GLU A 223 -23.04 7.72 -3.90
CA GLU A 223 -24.14 7.31 -4.75
C GLU A 223 -23.65 7.15 -6.19
N LEU A 224 -23.96 6.00 -6.79
CA LEU A 224 -23.71 5.79 -8.21
C LEU A 224 -24.72 6.60 -9.04
N SER A 225 -24.22 7.32 -10.04
CA SER A 225 -25.07 8.01 -11.00
C SER A 225 -25.94 7.00 -11.78
N PRO A 226 -27.12 7.42 -12.31
CA PRO A 226 -27.96 6.52 -13.11
C PRO A 226 -27.22 5.88 -14.29
N PHE A 227 -26.30 6.61 -14.93
CA PHE A 227 -25.45 6.10 -16.00
C PHE A 227 -24.54 4.97 -15.50
N LEU A 228 -23.81 5.17 -14.39
CA LEU A 228 -22.92 4.15 -13.84
C LEU A 228 -23.70 2.88 -13.43
N LYS A 229 -24.89 3.03 -12.87
CA LYS A 229 -25.78 1.90 -12.58
C LYS A 229 -26.21 1.12 -13.82
N SER A 230 -26.27 1.77 -14.99
CA SER A 230 -26.67 1.12 -16.24
C SER A 230 -25.54 0.38 -16.95
N VAL A 231 -24.28 0.79 -16.70
CA VAL A 231 -23.09 0.21 -17.35
C VAL A 231 -22.32 -0.78 -16.48
N ILE A 232 -22.52 -0.74 -15.16
CA ILE A 232 -21.94 -1.72 -14.23
C ILE A 232 -22.88 -2.93 -14.19
N PRO A 233 -22.48 -4.08 -14.77
CA PRO A 233 -23.28 -5.30 -14.68
C PRO A 233 -23.32 -5.75 -13.21
N ASP A 234 -24.47 -6.24 -12.76
CA ASP A 234 -24.62 -6.99 -11.51
C ASP A 234 -24.35 -6.25 -10.17
N HIS A 235 -24.48 -4.91 -10.09
CA HIS A 235 -24.56 -4.28 -8.76
C HIS A 235 -25.87 -4.70 -8.09
N ARG A 236 -25.79 -5.63 -7.14
CA ARG A 236 -26.94 -6.12 -6.38
C ARG A 236 -27.30 -5.09 -5.32
N GLU A 237 -28.57 -5.03 -4.96
CA GLU A 237 -29.07 -4.16 -3.89
C GLU A 237 -28.38 -4.44 -2.53
N ASP A 238 -27.87 -5.67 -2.34
CA ASP A 238 -27.13 -6.11 -1.15
C ASP A 238 -25.61 -5.86 -1.22
N ASP A 239 -25.09 -5.35 -2.33
CA ASP A 239 -23.66 -5.09 -2.47
C ASP A 239 -23.24 -3.87 -1.62
N PRO A 240 -21.97 -3.82 -1.18
CA PRO A 240 -21.46 -2.65 -0.50
C PRO A 240 -21.62 -1.38 -1.35
N PRO A 241 -21.92 -0.23 -0.73
CA PRO A 241 -22.01 1.03 -1.46
C PRO A 241 -20.69 1.34 -2.14
N ALA A 242 -20.78 2.03 -3.28
CA ALA A 242 -19.60 2.64 -3.89
C ALA A 242 -18.94 3.60 -2.90
N LEU A 243 -17.64 3.84 -3.07
CA LEU A 243 -16.86 4.66 -2.15
C LEU A 243 -16.48 5.99 -2.78
N ASN A 244 -16.47 7.05 -1.99
CA ASN A 244 -15.91 8.34 -2.32
C ASN A 244 -14.41 8.29 -2.01
N LEU A 245 -13.63 7.77 -2.96
CA LEU A 245 -12.18 7.67 -2.80
C LEU A 245 -11.48 9.01 -2.80
N ASN A 246 -12.09 10.05 -3.40
CA ASN A 246 -11.60 11.41 -3.28
C ASN A 246 -11.55 11.82 -1.80
N LEU A 247 -12.65 11.61 -1.06
CA LEU A 247 -12.69 11.94 0.36
C LEU A 247 -11.73 11.08 1.18
N ILE A 248 -11.60 9.78 0.88
CA ILE A 248 -10.65 8.89 1.57
C ILE A 248 -9.20 9.34 1.36
N LEU A 249 -8.83 9.73 0.14
CA LEU A 249 -7.44 9.98 -0.24
C LEU A 249 -7.02 11.45 -0.12
N GLN A 250 -7.92 12.42 -0.31
CA GLN A 250 -7.57 13.84 -0.40
C GLN A 250 -8.01 14.70 0.80
N GLU A 251 -8.93 14.23 1.66
CA GLU A 251 -9.37 15.02 2.83
C GLU A 251 -8.19 15.41 3.74
N SER A 252 -7.21 14.52 3.87
CA SER A 252 -5.97 14.81 4.59
C SER A 252 -4.81 14.09 3.90
N PHE A 253 -4.23 14.75 2.90
CA PHE A 253 -3.08 14.24 2.14
C PHE A 253 -1.96 15.26 2.08
N ARG A 254 -0.72 14.81 2.26
CA ARG A 254 0.45 15.64 1.96
C ARG A 254 1.68 14.81 1.63
N PHE A 255 2.54 15.40 0.79
CA PHE A 255 3.93 15.01 0.68
C PHE A 255 4.74 15.72 1.78
N SER A 256 5.77 15.07 2.29
CA SER A 256 6.69 15.68 3.25
C SER A 256 8.13 15.30 2.95
N SER A 257 9.00 16.31 2.98
CA SER A 257 10.46 16.14 2.93
C SER A 257 11.10 16.33 4.31
N ASP A 258 10.29 16.54 5.35
CA ASP A 258 10.77 16.76 6.71
C ASP A 258 11.08 15.43 7.40
N PRO A 259 12.06 15.39 8.33
CA PRO A 259 12.38 14.20 9.12
C PRO A 259 11.28 13.94 10.15
N GLU A 260 10.14 13.46 9.69
CA GLU A 260 8.97 13.15 10.49
C GLU A 260 9.06 11.74 11.11
N PRO A 261 8.71 11.57 12.40
CA PRO A 261 8.76 10.27 13.07
C PRO A 261 8.04 9.14 12.32
N GLY A 262 6.88 9.42 11.73
CA GLY A 262 6.12 8.41 10.99
C GLY A 262 6.80 7.95 9.71
N LEU A 263 7.43 8.88 8.97
CA LEU A 263 8.21 8.58 7.76
C LEU A 263 9.48 7.79 8.08
N GLU A 264 10.23 8.18 9.12
CA GLU A 264 11.40 7.41 9.57
C GLU A 264 11.01 5.98 9.99
N LEU A 265 9.88 5.82 10.70
CA LEU A 265 9.43 4.51 11.14
C LEU A 265 9.05 3.60 9.96
N VAL A 266 8.38 4.12 8.93
CA VAL A 266 8.05 3.34 7.74
C VAL A 266 9.29 3.06 6.88
N ASP A 267 10.23 4.00 6.74
CA ASP A 267 11.53 3.81 6.08
C ASP A 267 12.28 2.62 6.69
N ILE A 268 12.35 2.57 8.03
CA ILE A 268 13.03 1.49 8.78
C ILE A 268 12.42 0.12 8.46
N VAL A 269 11.11 -0.05 8.63
CA VAL A 269 10.49 -1.37 8.45
C VAL A 269 10.45 -1.79 6.98
N THR A 270 10.32 -0.84 6.07
CA THR A 270 10.32 -1.08 4.61
C THR A 270 11.71 -1.50 4.13
N ASN A 271 12.76 -0.80 4.54
CA ASN A 271 14.14 -1.19 4.27
C ASN A 271 14.49 -2.55 4.89
N ALA A 272 14.06 -2.80 6.13
CA ALA A 272 14.30 -4.08 6.79
C ALA A 272 13.64 -5.24 6.03
N ALA A 273 12.39 -5.09 5.58
CA ALA A 273 11.70 -6.09 4.76
C ALA A 273 12.43 -6.33 3.42
N ARG A 274 12.88 -5.26 2.74
CA ARG A 274 13.67 -5.39 1.51
C ARG A 274 14.99 -6.08 1.74
N ARG A 275 15.74 -5.71 2.78
CA ARG A 275 17.03 -6.33 3.12
C ARG A 275 16.85 -7.81 3.46
N ALA A 276 15.78 -8.18 4.16
CA ALA A 276 15.44 -9.57 4.43
C ALA A 276 15.26 -10.36 3.13
N LEU A 277 14.45 -9.86 2.18
CA LEU A 277 14.27 -10.54 0.90
C LEU A 277 15.55 -10.56 0.06
N SER A 278 16.40 -9.54 0.17
CA SER A 278 17.67 -9.45 -0.54
C SER A 278 18.80 -10.28 0.10
N GLY A 279 18.56 -10.89 1.27
CA GLY A 279 19.58 -11.65 2.01
C GLY A 279 20.61 -10.80 2.76
N ASN A 280 20.32 -9.51 2.99
CA ASN A 280 21.22 -8.53 3.62
C ASN A 280 20.76 -8.11 5.04
N LEU A 281 19.90 -8.92 5.67
CA LEU A 281 19.46 -8.77 7.05
C LEU A 281 19.18 -10.14 7.63
N ASP A 282 19.83 -10.44 8.75
CA ASP A 282 19.68 -11.75 9.39
C ASP A 282 18.28 -11.93 10.00
N PHE A 283 17.90 -13.20 10.22
CA PHE A 283 16.60 -13.56 10.80
C PHE A 283 16.31 -12.80 12.10
N ALA A 284 17.32 -12.55 12.93
CA ALA A 284 17.17 -11.80 14.17
C ALA A 284 16.59 -10.38 13.96
N GLY A 285 16.90 -9.73 12.83
CA GLY A 285 16.44 -8.38 12.52
C GLY A 285 15.04 -8.32 11.95
N TRP A 286 14.59 -9.32 11.19
CA TRP A 286 13.29 -9.27 10.53
C TRP A 286 12.22 -10.22 11.07
N ARG A 287 12.57 -11.19 11.93
CA ARG A 287 11.63 -12.21 12.46
C ARG A 287 10.34 -11.65 13.07
N ASN A 288 10.38 -10.42 13.60
CA ASN A 288 9.27 -9.79 14.28
C ASN A 288 8.45 -8.85 13.37
N ILE A 289 8.95 -8.50 12.18
CA ILE A 289 8.19 -7.66 11.23
C ILE A 289 6.82 -8.26 10.89
N PRO A 290 6.66 -9.59 10.71
CA PRO A 290 5.36 -10.21 10.47
C PRO A 290 4.31 -9.89 11.52
N LEU A 291 4.69 -9.62 12.78
CA LEU A 291 3.76 -9.23 13.85
C LEU A 291 3.07 -7.89 13.59
N LEU A 292 3.60 -7.07 12.69
CA LEU A 292 2.99 -5.82 12.23
C LEU A 292 2.00 -6.05 11.09
N MET A 293 2.06 -7.18 10.39
CA MET A 293 1.31 -7.40 9.15
C MET A 293 -0.01 -8.10 9.41
N ILE A 294 -1.02 -7.83 8.59
CA ILE A 294 -2.26 -8.60 8.61
C ILE A 294 -2.07 -9.88 7.78
N GLY A 295 -2.35 -11.02 8.39
CA GLY A 295 -2.25 -12.34 7.80
C GLY A 295 -3.16 -12.49 6.57
N ARG A 296 -2.58 -12.90 5.46
CA ARG A 296 -3.28 -13.13 4.18
C ARG A 296 -3.53 -14.62 3.96
N ASN A 297 -4.61 -14.97 3.24
CA ASN A 297 -4.82 -16.33 2.70
C ASN A 297 -3.95 -16.59 1.46
N LYS A 298 -2.70 -16.14 1.48
CA LYS A 298 -1.73 -16.19 0.40
C LYS A 298 -0.38 -16.62 0.97
N PRO A 299 0.55 -17.13 0.13
CA PRO A 299 1.80 -17.70 0.64
C PRO A 299 2.68 -16.71 1.38
N SER A 300 2.47 -15.39 1.21
CA SER A 300 3.18 -14.32 1.92
C SER A 300 2.24 -13.18 2.32
N ASN A 301 2.60 -12.48 3.40
CA ASN A 301 1.99 -11.20 3.77
C ASN A 301 2.59 -10.02 2.97
N ILE A 302 3.74 -10.20 2.32
CA ILE A 302 4.31 -9.24 1.37
C ILE A 302 3.59 -9.39 0.03
N ARG A 303 3.06 -8.28 -0.50
CA ARG A 303 2.45 -8.27 -1.83
C ARG A 303 3.54 -8.15 -2.90
N MET A 304 4.01 -9.29 -3.40
CA MET A 304 4.84 -9.30 -4.60
C MET A 304 3.98 -9.02 -5.85
N VAL A 305 4.26 -7.92 -6.52
CA VAL A 305 3.67 -7.48 -7.78
C VAL A 305 4.52 -8.04 -8.91
N ALA A 306 3.85 -8.51 -9.95
CA ALA A 306 4.49 -8.85 -11.22
C ALA A 306 3.67 -8.20 -12.34
N LEU A 307 4.35 -7.51 -13.26
CA LEU A 307 3.71 -6.84 -14.41
C LEU A 307 3.28 -7.81 -15.51
N LYS A 308 3.57 -9.10 -15.33
CA LYS A 308 3.17 -10.22 -16.18
C LYS A 308 3.03 -11.46 -15.29
N PRO A 309 2.23 -12.47 -15.66
CA PRO A 309 2.25 -13.75 -14.96
C PRO A 309 3.67 -14.30 -14.84
N VAL A 310 4.06 -14.73 -13.64
CA VAL A 310 5.35 -15.36 -13.38
C VAL A 310 5.12 -16.75 -12.80
N ASP A 311 5.31 -17.77 -13.64
CA ASP A 311 5.01 -19.16 -13.29
C ASP A 311 6.03 -19.77 -12.28
N HIS A 312 7.15 -19.09 -12.05
CA HIS A 312 8.29 -19.62 -11.29
C HIS A 312 8.66 -18.76 -10.07
N ALA A 313 7.73 -17.96 -9.53
CA ALA A 313 8.02 -17.14 -8.35
C ALA A 313 8.51 -17.96 -7.14
N HIS A 314 8.09 -19.22 -7.03
CA HIS A 314 8.48 -20.14 -5.97
C HIS A 314 9.93 -20.63 -6.03
N THR A 315 10.61 -20.45 -7.17
CA THR A 315 12.03 -20.81 -7.33
C THR A 315 12.96 -19.63 -7.02
N MET A 316 12.42 -18.46 -6.72
CA MET A 316 13.22 -17.26 -6.49
C MET A 316 13.96 -17.31 -5.15
N PRO A 317 15.19 -16.78 -5.05
CA PRO A 317 15.98 -16.82 -3.81
C PRO A 317 15.27 -16.23 -2.59
N TRP A 318 14.43 -15.21 -2.81
CA TRP A 318 13.68 -14.53 -1.75
C TRP A 318 12.38 -15.25 -1.34
N TRP A 319 11.95 -16.31 -2.05
CA TRP A 319 10.64 -16.94 -1.85
C TRP A 319 10.46 -17.48 -0.44
N SER A 320 11.45 -18.22 0.08
CA SER A 320 11.40 -18.82 1.41
C SER A 320 11.27 -17.75 2.50
N THR A 321 12.02 -16.65 2.36
CA THR A 321 11.92 -15.48 3.24
C THR A 321 10.53 -14.85 3.14
N ALA A 322 10.02 -14.58 1.93
CA ALA A 322 8.68 -14.03 1.75
C ALA A 322 7.61 -14.92 2.39
N VAL A 323 7.71 -16.25 2.26
CA VAL A 323 6.79 -17.19 2.91
C VAL A 323 6.90 -17.13 4.43
N ALA A 324 8.10 -16.97 4.99
CA ALA A 324 8.29 -16.82 6.43
C ALA A 324 7.53 -15.62 7.00
N PHE A 325 7.33 -14.55 6.22
CA PHE A 325 6.53 -13.40 6.64
C PHE A 325 5.03 -13.70 6.87
N SER A 326 4.54 -14.86 6.45
CA SER A 326 3.14 -15.27 6.70
C SER A 326 2.91 -15.87 8.10
N ARG A 327 3.96 -16.39 8.76
CA ARG A 327 3.83 -17.34 9.90
C ARG A 327 3.36 -16.72 11.21
N PHE A 328 3.56 -15.42 11.39
CA PHE A 328 3.24 -14.70 12.64
C PHE A 328 2.40 -13.43 12.40
N GLY A 329 1.74 -13.36 11.24
CA GLY A 329 0.82 -12.26 10.92
C GLY A 329 -0.30 -12.11 11.95
N ARG A 330 -0.75 -10.88 12.16
CA ARG A 330 -1.99 -10.58 12.89
C ARG A 330 -3.14 -11.26 12.17
N GLN A 331 -4.04 -11.89 12.93
CA GLN A 331 -5.23 -12.48 12.33
C GLN A 331 -6.14 -11.38 11.75
N MET A 332 -6.60 -11.55 10.52
CA MET A 332 -7.59 -10.62 9.92
C MET A 332 -8.87 -10.60 10.76
N LEU A 333 -9.43 -11.77 11.07
CA LEU A 333 -10.65 -11.89 11.86
C LEU A 333 -10.37 -11.73 13.36
N ALA A 334 -11.16 -10.90 14.04
CA ALA A 334 -11.11 -10.80 15.50
C ALA A 334 -11.76 -12.04 16.16
N GLY A 335 -11.43 -12.31 17.44
CA GLY A 335 -11.87 -13.52 18.16
C GLY A 335 -13.37 -13.85 18.04
N PRO A 336 -14.29 -12.88 18.23
CA PRO A 336 -15.73 -13.11 18.06
C PRO A 336 -16.12 -13.55 16.63
N PHE A 337 -15.47 -12.98 15.61
CA PHE A 337 -15.70 -13.32 14.20
C PHE A 337 -15.13 -14.70 13.85
N GLN A 338 -14.02 -15.11 14.48
CA GLN A 338 -13.46 -16.46 14.33
C GLN A 338 -14.39 -17.52 14.92
N ALA A 339 -14.97 -17.25 16.10
CA ALA A 339 -15.93 -18.14 16.74
C ALA A 339 -17.16 -18.37 15.84
N ALA A 340 -17.74 -17.29 15.32
CA ALA A 340 -18.88 -17.35 14.39
C ALA A 340 -18.58 -18.18 13.13
N ARG A 341 -17.39 -18.00 12.53
CA ARG A 341 -16.94 -18.79 11.37
C ARG A 341 -16.81 -20.27 11.68
N ASN A 342 -16.24 -20.62 12.84
CA ASN A 342 -16.05 -22.00 13.26
C ASN A 342 -17.37 -22.71 13.57
N THR A 343 -18.36 -22.02 14.15
CA THR A 343 -19.72 -22.57 14.32
C THR A 343 -20.44 -22.82 13.00
N ARG A 344 -20.29 -21.94 11.99
CA ARG A 344 -20.88 -22.16 10.66
C ARG A 344 -20.22 -23.34 9.92
N ARG A 345 -18.92 -23.55 10.09
CA ARG A 345 -18.20 -24.71 9.50
C ARG A 345 -18.53 -26.05 10.15
N ARG A 346 -18.96 -26.07 11.43
CA ARG A 346 -19.38 -27.31 12.11
C ARG A 346 -20.85 -27.69 11.83
N ARG A 347 -21.64 -26.80 11.23
CA ARG A 347 -23.05 -27.00 10.87
C ARG A 347 -23.26 -27.36 9.40
N LYS A 348 -22.22 -27.31 8.59
CA LYS A 348 -22.14 -27.89 7.24
C LYS A 348 -21.32 -29.15 7.33
#